data_AF-A0A5E5AWS8-F1
#
_entry.id   AF-A0A5E5AWS8-F1
#
_cell.length_a   1.000
_cell.length_b   1.000
_cell.length_c   1.000
_cell.angle_alpha   90.00
_cell.angle_beta   90.00
_cell.angle_gamma   90.00
#
_symmetry.space_group_name_H-M   'P 1'
#
loop_
_entity.id
_entity.type
_entity.pdbx_description
1 polymer ?
#
loop_
_entity_poly.entity_id
_entity_poly.type
_entity_poly.pdbx_seq_one_letter_code
_entity_poly.pdbx_strand_id
1 'polypeptide(L)' 'MTSVVNCPTCGKKVVWEPQSKFRPFCSERCKQIDMGAWAAEKYTIPAESPEDPSQESPLDPTQR' A
#
# COMPACT_ATOMS: atom_id res chain seq x y z
N MET A 1 -20.35 -5.01 -13.61
CA MET A 1 -19.21 -4.26 -14.17
C MET A 1 -17.95 -4.87 -13.61
N THR A 2 -16.98 -5.19 -14.46
CA THR A 2 -15.71 -5.78 -14.02
C THR A 2 -14.69 -4.67 -13.76
N SER A 3 -14.11 -4.65 -12.56
CA SER A 3 -13.07 -3.68 -12.20
C SER A 3 -11.75 -4.01 -12.90
N VAL A 4 -10.99 -2.98 -13.30
CA VAL A 4 -9.63 -3.14 -13.84
C VAL A 4 -8.64 -2.44 -12.92
N VAL A 5 -7.60 -3.16 -12.49
CA VAL A 5 -6.56 -2.66 -11.58
C VAL A 5 -5.20 -2.66 -12.24
N ASN A 6 -4.24 -1.92 -11.70
CA ASN A 6 -2.84 -2.01 -12.13
C ASN A 6 -2.13 -3.11 -11.33
N CYS A 7 -1.32 -3.91 -12.02
CA CYS A 7 -0.41 -4.83 -11.35
C CYS A 7 0.60 -4.01 -10.52
N PRO A 8 0.74 -4.24 -9.21
CA PRO A 8 1.61 -3.44 -8.37
C PRO A 8 3.10 -3.61 -8.70
N THR A 9 3.48 -4.74 -9.30
CA THR A 9 4.89 -5.03 -9.64
C THR A 9 5.34 -4.36 -10.94
N CYS A 10 4.47 -4.25 -11.95
CA CYS A 10 4.88 -3.82 -13.30
C CYS A 10 3.91 -2.84 -13.97
N GLY A 11 2.82 -2.46 -13.31
CA GLY A 11 1.83 -1.49 -13.81
C GLY A 11 0.85 -2.00 -14.87
N LYS A 12 1.02 -3.22 -15.41
CA LYS A 12 0.12 -3.77 -16.43
C LYS A 12 -1.31 -3.87 -15.91
N LYS A 13 -2.30 -3.52 -16.74
CA LYS A 13 -3.73 -3.63 -16.42
C LYS A 13 -4.16 -5.09 -16.23
N VAL A 14 -4.91 -5.35 -15.16
CA VAL A 14 -5.46 -6.66 -14.81
C VAL A 14 -6.97 -6.52 -14.63
N VAL A 15 -7.73 -7.30 -15.39
CA VAL A 15 -9.18 -7.41 -15.27
C VAL A 15 -9.52 -8.26 -14.04
N TRP A 16 -10.42 -7.79 -13.17
CA TRP A 16 -10.77 -8.45 -11.92
C TRP A 16 -11.77 -9.61 -12.12
N GLU A 17 -11.30 -10.69 -12.73
CA GLU A 17 -12.10 -11.88 -13.08
C GLU A 17 -11.45 -13.19 -12.60
N PRO A 18 -12.21 -14.28 -12.40
CA PRO A 18 -11.67 -15.57 -11.96
C PRO A 18 -10.53 -16.13 -12.84
N GLN A 19 -10.56 -15.82 -14.14
CA GLN A 19 -9.55 -16.22 -15.12
C GLN A 19 -8.19 -15.54 -14.85
N SER A 20 -8.18 -14.36 -14.24
CA SER A 20 -6.97 -13.68 -13.77
C SER A 20 -6.46 -14.34 -12.48
N LYS A 21 -5.91 -15.56 -12.61
CA LYS A 21 -5.53 -16.44 -11.48
C LYS A 21 -4.62 -15.80 -10.42
N PHE A 22 -3.82 -14.80 -10.82
CA PHE A 22 -2.84 -14.15 -9.96
C PHE A 22 -3.21 -12.72 -9.55
N ARG A 23 -4.45 -12.27 -9.80
CA ARG A 23 -4.92 -10.94 -9.42
C ARG A 23 -4.58 -10.60 -7.94
N PRO A 24 -4.05 -9.40 -7.63
CA PRO A 24 -3.94 -8.22 -8.50
C PRO A 24 -2.75 -8.23 -9.48
N PHE A 25 -1.92 -9.29 -9.48
CA PHE A 25 -0.75 -9.40 -10.34
C PHE A 25 -1.10 -9.90 -11.74
N CYS A 26 -0.37 -9.43 -12.76
CA CYS A 26 -0.61 -9.86 -14.14
C CYS A 26 -0.04 -11.26 -14.47
N SER A 27 0.75 -11.84 -13.57
CA SER A 27 1.40 -13.15 -13.75
C SER A 27 1.92 -13.69 -12.42
N GLU A 28 2.21 -14.99 -12.36
CA GLU A 28 2.87 -15.62 -11.23
C GLU A 28 4.23 -14.99 -10.92
N ARG A 29 5.01 -14.66 -11.96
CA ARG A 29 6.32 -13.98 -11.80
C ARG A 29 6.18 -12.69 -11.01
N CYS A 30 5.19 -11.86 -11.33
CA CYS A 30 4.98 -10.58 -10.62
C CYS A 30 4.61 -10.80 -9.16
N LYS A 31 3.75 -11.78 -8.86
CA LYS A 31 3.43 -12.20 -7.48
C LYS A 31 4.69 -12.60 -6.71
N GLN A 32 5.56 -13.42 -7.32
CA GLN A 32 6.80 -13.90 -6.67
C GLN A 32 7.81 -12.76 -6.43
N ILE A 33 7.94 -11.82 -7.37
CA ILE A 33 8.80 -10.63 -7.19
C ILE A 33 8.33 -9.80 -6.00
N ASP A 34 7.03 -9.55 -5.90
CA ASP A 34 6.45 -8.79 -4.78
C ASP A 34 6.72 -9.49 -3.44
N MET A 35 6.46 -10.80 -3.38
CA MET A 35 6.78 -11.62 -2.22
C MET A 35 8.28 -11.54 -1.84
N GLY A 36 9.17 -11.58 -2.84
CA GLY A 36 10.61 -11.42 -2.63
C GLY A 36 11.00 -10.03 -2.11
N ALA A 37 10.30 -8.97 -2.53
CA ALA A 37 10.52 -7.63 -2.01
C ALA A 37 10.10 -7.50 -0.55
N TRP A 38 9.00 -8.15 -0.14
CA TRP A 38 8.60 -8.27 1.26
C TRP A 38 9.63 -9.04 2.09
N ALA A 39 10.05 -10.21 1.61
CA ALA A 39 11.04 -11.04 2.31
C ALA A 39 12.41 -10.36 2.45
N ALA A 40 12.75 -9.44 1.53
CA ALA A 40 13.97 -8.65 1.56
C ALA A 40 13.80 -7.27 2.23
N GLU A 41 12.70 -7.05 2.96
CA GLU A 41 12.42 -5.82 3.71
C GLU A 41 12.52 -4.53 2.86
N LYS A 42 12.18 -4.62 1.57
CA LYS A 42 12.24 -3.47 0.65
C LYS A 42 11.09 -2.48 0.83
N TYR A 43 9.99 -2.93 1.42
CA TYR A 43 8.84 -2.09 1.70
C TYR A 43 8.97 -1.51 3.11
N THR A 44 8.94 -0.18 3.19
CA THR A 44 9.06 0.59 4.42
C THR A 44 7.99 1.68 4.41
N ILE A 45 7.42 1.94 5.58
CA ILE A 45 6.55 3.09 5.79
C ILE A 45 7.43 4.16 6.45
N PRO A 46 7.61 5.33 5.82
CA PRO A 46 8.32 6.43 6.45
C PRO A 46 7.68 6.78 7.79
N ALA A 47 8.49 6.92 8.84
CA ALA A 47 8.00 7.50 10.08
C ALA A 47 7.71 8.98 9.84
N GLU A 48 6.54 9.44 10.28
CA GLU A 48 6.34 10.86 10.53
C GLU A 48 7.35 11.28 11.62
N SER A 49 7.96 12.46 11.46
CA SER A 49 8.84 12.99 12.50
C SER A 49 8.10 12.92 13.84
N PRO A 50 8.76 12.50 14.94
CA PRO A 50 8.11 12.52 16.24
C PRO A 50 7.58 13.94 16.41
N GLU A 51 6.25 14.06 16.55
CA GLU A 51 5.63 15.31 16.94
C GLU A 51 6.38 15.76 18.18
N ASP A 52 7.01 16.94 18.10
CA ASP A 52 7.76 17.47 19.22
C ASP A 52 6.79 17.53 20.41
N PRO A 53 7.01 16.77 21.50
CA PRO A 53 6.05 16.70 22.61
C PRO A 53 5.84 18.06 23.29
N SER A 54 6.60 19.08 22.90
CA SER A 54 6.39 20.49 23.25
C SER A 54 5.26 21.19 22.50
N GLN A 55 4.61 20.54 21.52
CA GLN A 55 3.42 21.05 20.82
C GLN A 55 2.12 20.50 21.43
N GLU A 56 1.98 20.53 22.75
CA GLU A 56 0.64 20.56 23.35
C GLU A 56 -0.01 21.89 22.96
N SER A 57 -0.94 21.88 22.00
CA SER A 57 -1.83 23.01 21.78
C SER A 57 -2.51 23.32 23.12
N PRO A 58 -2.46 24.56 23.65
CA PRO A 58 -3.14 24.89 24.89
C PRO A 58 -4.60 24.47 24.78
N LEU A 59 -5.05 23.63 25.71
CA LEU A 59 -6.46 23.26 25.84
C LEU A 59 -7.28 24.55 25.81
N ASP A 60 -8.08 24.73 24.76
CA ASP A 60 -9.01 25.87 24.66
C ASP A 60 -9.99 25.77 25.83
N PRO A 61 -9.97 26.69 26.80
CA PRO A 61 -10.82 26.60 27.98
C PRO A 61 -12.29 26.92 27.69
N THR A 62 -12.66 27.19 26.44
CA THR A 62 -13.99 27.70 26.07
C THR A 62 -14.98 26.63 25.60
N GLN A 63 -14.58 25.36 25.52
CA GLN A 63 -15.50 24.29 25.10
C GLN A 63 -16.29 23.73 26.30
N ARG A 64 -17.30 24.51 26.72
CA ARG A 64 -18.34 24.11 27.67
C ARG A 64 -19.49 23.40 26.97
#